data_AF-A0A7Y3EWP0-F1
#
_entry.id   AF-A0A7Y3EWP0-F1
#
_cell.length_a   1.000
_cell.length_b   1.000
_cell.length_c   1.000
_cell.angle_alpha   90.00
_cell.angle_beta   90.00
_cell.angle_gamma   90.00
#
_symmetry.space_group_name_H-M   'P 1'
#
loop_
_entity.id
_entity.type
_entity.pdbx_description
1 polymer ?
#
loop_
_entity_poly.entity_id
_entity_poly.type
_entity_poly.pdbx_seq_one_letter_code
_entity_poly.pdbx_strand_id
1 'polypeptide(L)'
;YISTKDDVLYLVCTAIHAEVEQAVKQAMGRSLAGPAALAEVIREYFLVCSRMTDHILLMYQATHFLPPKWQQKVTEAELRITDIFIQAISELKQRGSLPPLDDATINLMGHNISVLGHTWTFRRWYFAKYFTIEQFIEQQTDFIMRFLVEKKN
;
A
#
# COMPACT_ATOMS: atom_id res chain seq x y z
N TYR A 1 14.87 20.95 17.37
CA TYR A 1 14.01 21.60 18.37
C TYR A 1 12.74 20.76 18.49
N ILE A 2 12.57 20.07 19.61
CA ILE A 2 11.36 19.31 19.97
C ILE A 2 10.82 20.06 21.18
N SER A 3 9.69 20.74 21.05
CA SER A 3 9.21 21.64 22.10
C SER A 3 7.85 21.22 22.66
N THR A 4 7.10 20.38 21.94
CA THR A 4 5.74 19.98 22.31
C THR A 4 5.49 18.47 22.13
N LYS A 5 4.48 17.95 22.83
CA LYS A 5 3.99 16.57 22.66
C LYS A 5 3.61 16.27 21.21
N ASP A 6 3.09 17.27 20.50
CA ASP A 6 2.68 17.17 19.10
C ASP A 6 3.90 17.07 18.17
N ASP A 7 5.02 17.70 18.51
CA ASP A 7 6.27 17.55 17.75
C ASP A 7 6.85 16.15 17.89
N VAL A 8 6.79 15.55 19.08
CA VAL A 8 7.21 14.16 19.31
C VAL A 8 6.32 13.20 18.51
N LEU A 9 5.00 13.38 18.58
CA LEU A 9 4.05 12.56 17.83
C LEU A 9 4.28 12.69 16.32
N TYR A 10 4.50 13.92 15.83
CA TYR A 10 4.84 14.18 14.44
C TYR A 10 6.13 13.47 14.00
N LEU A 11 7.19 13.54 14.82
CA LEU A 11 8.46 12.87 14.51
C LEU A 11 8.31 11.36 14.46
N VAL A 12 7.55 10.77 15.40
CA VAL A 12 7.24 9.34 15.38
C VAL A 12 6.46 8.97 14.12
N CYS A 13 5.36 9.68 13.82
CA CYS A 13 4.58 9.42 12.61
C CYS A 13 5.42 9.57 11.34
N THR A 14 6.30 10.57 11.27
CA THR A 14 7.15 10.82 10.10
C THR A 14 8.22 9.74 9.93
N ALA A 15 8.85 9.32 11.03
CA ALA A 15 9.83 8.23 11.00
C ALA A 15 9.18 6.92 10.53
N ILE A 16 7.99 6.61 11.02
CA ILE A 16 7.24 5.44 10.59
C ILE A 16 6.89 5.52 9.10
N HIS A 17 6.34 6.65 8.63
CA HIS A 17 6.02 6.82 7.22
C HIS A 17 7.25 6.64 6.32
N ALA A 18 8.38 7.22 6.72
CA ALA A 18 9.63 7.09 5.97
C ALA A 18 10.10 5.64 5.92
N GLU A 19 9.98 4.90 7.02
CA GLU A 19 10.32 3.48 7.08
C GLU A 19 9.39 2.63 6.21
N VAL A 20 8.08 2.86 6.27
CA VAL A 20 7.09 2.18 5.41
C VAL A 20 7.39 2.49 3.94
N GLU A 21 7.52 3.78 3.57
CA GLU A 21 7.80 4.21 2.21
C GLU A 21 9.11 3.60 1.68
N GLN A 22 10.16 3.57 2.50
CA GLN A 22 11.43 2.97 2.14
C GLN A 22 11.32 1.44 1.99
N ALA A 23 10.62 0.76 2.90
CA ALA A 23 10.40 -0.68 2.83
C ALA A 23 9.64 -1.06 1.55
N VAL A 24 8.60 -0.30 1.20
CA VAL A 24 7.84 -0.49 -0.04
C VAL A 24 8.75 -0.26 -1.25
N LYS A 25 9.47 0.87 -1.33
CA LYS A 25 10.38 1.16 -2.45
C LYS A 25 11.45 0.08 -2.64
N GLN A 26 12.05 -0.41 -1.56
CA GLN A 26 13.05 -1.46 -1.62
C GLN A 26 12.48 -2.78 -2.13
N ALA A 27 11.28 -3.14 -1.68
CA ALA A 27 10.66 -4.38 -2.08
C ALA A 27 10.20 -4.33 -3.55
N MET A 28 9.68 -3.18 -3.99
CA MET A 28 9.30 -2.95 -5.39
C MET A 28 10.50 -2.86 -6.34
N GLY A 29 11.62 -2.25 -5.91
CA GLY A 29 12.85 -2.18 -6.71
C GLY A 29 13.52 -3.54 -6.97
N ARG A 30 13.10 -4.60 -6.27
CA ARG A 30 13.58 -5.98 -6.47
C ARG A 30 12.70 -6.78 -7.43
N SER A 31 11.48 -6.33 -7.74
CA SER A 31 10.56 -7.05 -8.61
C SER A 31 11.00 -6.94 -10.08
N LEU A 32 11.17 -8.09 -10.75
CA LEU A 32 11.63 -8.19 -12.14
C LEU A 32 10.48 -8.00 -13.14
N ALA A 33 10.81 -7.48 -14.32
CA ALA A 33 9.87 -7.16 -15.39
C ALA A 33 9.11 -8.39 -15.93
N GLY A 34 7.78 -8.35 -15.93
CA GLY A 34 6.88 -9.33 -16.54
C GLY A 34 5.43 -9.21 -16.05
N PRO A 35 4.49 -10.03 -16.56
CA PRO A 35 3.08 -10.04 -16.09
C PRO A 35 2.95 -10.38 -14.59
N ALA A 36 3.91 -11.12 -14.04
CA ALA A 36 4.00 -11.42 -12.61
C ALA A 36 4.51 -10.25 -11.75
N ALA A 37 4.98 -9.15 -12.36
CA ALA A 37 5.60 -8.05 -11.63
C ALA A 37 4.63 -7.36 -10.66
N LEU A 38 3.36 -7.18 -11.06
CA LEU A 38 2.35 -6.57 -10.19
C LEU A 38 1.97 -7.48 -9.02
N ALA A 39 1.82 -8.78 -9.27
CA ALA A 39 1.56 -9.75 -8.21
C ALA A 39 2.68 -9.76 -7.17
N GLU A 40 3.93 -9.73 -7.62
CA GLU A 40 5.10 -9.68 -6.73
C GLU A 40 5.17 -8.36 -5.96
N VAL A 41 4.86 -7.23 -6.61
CA VAL A 41 4.76 -5.92 -5.96
C VAL A 41 3.68 -5.91 -4.87
N ILE A 42 2.50 -6.46 -5.14
CA ILE A 42 1.40 -6.58 -4.17
C ILE A 42 1.84 -7.46 -3.00
N ARG A 43 2.45 -8.60 -3.29
CA ARG A 43 2.96 -9.54 -2.27
C ARG A 43 3.94 -8.85 -1.33
N GLU A 44 4.96 -8.22 -1.89
CA GLU A 44 5.99 -7.54 -1.12
C GLU A 44 5.40 -6.39 -0.29
N TYR A 45 4.48 -5.60 -0.85
CA TYR A 45 3.76 -4.56 -0.10
C TYR A 45 2.98 -5.13 1.09
N PHE A 46 2.26 -6.24 0.90
CA PHE A 46 1.45 -6.85 1.96
C PHE A 46 2.33 -7.45 3.05
N LEU A 47 3.50 -7.99 2.71
CA LEU A 47 4.49 -8.43 3.70
C LEU A 47 5.03 -7.26 4.52
N VAL A 48 5.29 -6.10 3.89
CA VAL A 48 5.64 -4.87 4.61
C VAL A 48 4.52 -4.47 5.57
N CYS A 49 3.25 -4.45 5.13
CA CYS A 49 2.10 -4.17 5.98
C CYS A 49 1.98 -5.14 7.17
N SER A 50 2.24 -6.44 6.94
CA SER A 50 2.23 -7.46 7.99
C SER A 50 3.36 -7.28 9.00
N ARG A 51 4.57 -6.92 8.54
CA ARG A 51 5.72 -6.64 9.41
C ARG A 51 5.54 -5.34 10.20
N MET A 52 4.94 -4.33 9.58
CA MET A 52 4.79 -2.98 10.14
C MET A 52 3.38 -2.73 10.71
N THR A 53 2.64 -3.78 11.07
CA THR A 53 1.25 -3.70 11.55
C THR A 53 1.09 -2.66 12.66
N ASP A 54 1.87 -2.75 13.74
CA ASP A 54 1.70 -1.85 14.89
C ASP A 54 2.03 -0.40 14.54
N HIS A 55 3.03 -0.21 13.68
CA HIS A 55 3.45 1.10 13.21
C HIS A 55 2.39 1.78 12.33
N ILE A 56 1.82 1.04 11.37
CA ILE A 56 0.73 1.52 10.52
C ILE A 56 -0.51 1.81 11.38
N LEU A 57 -0.86 0.93 12.31
CA LEU A 57 -1.99 1.16 13.21
C LEU A 57 -1.82 2.44 14.05
N LEU A 58 -0.63 2.65 14.60
CA LEU A 58 -0.29 3.85 15.34
C LEU A 58 -0.38 5.10 14.45
N MET A 59 0.12 5.05 13.22
CA MET A 59 -0.03 6.15 12.26
C MET A 59 -1.51 6.52 12.04
N TYR A 60 -2.38 5.55 11.79
CA TYR A 60 -3.80 5.82 11.58
C TYR A 60 -4.47 6.43 12.82
N GLN A 61 -4.12 5.95 14.02
CA GLN A 61 -4.65 6.49 15.27
C GLN A 61 -4.11 7.89 15.58
N ALA A 62 -2.83 8.13 15.31
CA ALA A 62 -2.12 9.35 15.65
C ALA A 62 -2.37 10.51 14.67
N THR A 63 -2.55 10.20 13.38
CA THR A 63 -2.65 11.23 12.33
C THR A 63 -3.78 12.22 12.60
N HIS A 64 -4.93 11.76 13.11
CA HIS A 64 -6.05 12.64 13.43
C HIS A 64 -5.74 13.64 14.56
N PHE A 65 -4.78 13.34 15.45
CA PHE A 65 -4.37 14.24 16.52
C PHE A 65 -3.31 15.26 16.07
N LEU A 66 -2.75 15.11 14.87
CA LEU A 66 -1.75 16.05 14.37
C LEU A 66 -2.41 17.35 13.89
N PRO A 67 -1.74 18.51 14.03
CA PRO A 67 -2.13 19.75 13.36
C PRO A 67 -2.31 19.58 11.84
N PRO A 68 -3.20 20.37 11.20
CA PRO A 68 -3.54 20.21 9.76
C PRO A 68 -2.34 20.18 8.81
N LYS A 69 -1.32 21.02 9.07
CA LYS A 69 -0.07 21.06 8.29
C LYS A 69 0.67 19.71 8.24
N TRP A 70 0.54 18.90 9.30
CA TRP A 70 1.20 17.62 9.43
C TRP A 70 0.33 16.48 8.91
N GLN A 71 -0.99 16.58 9.08
CA GLN A 71 -1.95 15.68 8.41
C GLN A 71 -1.74 15.69 6.90
N GLN A 72 -1.59 16.87 6.29
CA GLN A 72 -1.34 17.00 4.87
C GLN A 72 -0.09 16.22 4.42
N LYS A 73 1.04 16.36 5.15
CA LYS A 73 2.27 15.63 4.82
C LYS A 73 2.14 14.13 4.93
N VAL A 74 1.35 13.65 5.90
CA VAL A 74 1.03 12.23 6.08
C VAL A 74 0.23 11.73 4.88
N THR A 75 -0.85 12.43 4.51
CA THR A 75 -1.68 12.06 3.36
C THR A 75 -0.87 12.07 2.06
N GLU A 76 0.01 13.05 1.87
CA GLU A 76 0.94 13.08 0.72
C GLU A 76 1.87 11.86 0.69
N ALA A 77 2.28 11.33 1.84
CA ALA A 77 3.10 10.11 1.91
C ALA A 77 2.32 8.85 1.53
N GLU A 78 1.07 8.73 1.97
CA GLU A 78 0.18 7.63 1.56
C GLU A 78 -0.11 7.66 0.05
N LEU A 79 -0.29 8.85 -0.52
CA LEU A 79 -0.46 9.03 -1.95
C LEU A 79 0.79 8.63 -2.74
N ARG A 80 1.99 8.95 -2.26
CA ARG A 80 3.25 8.52 -2.91
C ARG A 80 3.38 7.01 -2.99
N ILE A 81 2.94 6.26 -1.97
CA ILE A 81 2.93 4.79 -2.00
C ILE A 81 1.91 4.30 -3.02
N THR A 82 0.72 4.91 -3.03
CA THR A 82 -0.35 4.57 -3.97
C THR A 82 0.06 4.81 -5.42
N ASP A 83 0.79 5.90 -5.69
CA ASP A 83 1.30 6.24 -7.02
C ASP A 83 2.22 5.16 -7.59
N ILE A 84 2.94 4.42 -6.74
CA ILE A 84 3.79 3.34 -7.22
C ILE A 84 2.96 2.20 -7.84
N PHE A 85 1.80 1.88 -7.25
CA PHE A 85 0.88 0.89 -7.84
C PHE A 85 0.22 1.41 -9.12
N ILE A 86 -0.17 2.68 -9.14
CA ILE A 86 -0.74 3.34 -10.33
C ILE A 86 0.25 3.28 -11.49
N GLN A 87 1.54 3.58 -11.23
CA GLN A 87 2.61 3.49 -12.22
C GLN A 87 2.83 2.05 -12.69
N ALA A 88 2.90 1.08 -11.76
CA ALA A 88 3.07 -0.32 -12.11
C ALA A 88 1.95 -0.86 -13.03
N ILE A 89 0.68 -0.54 -12.72
CA ILE A 89 -0.47 -0.93 -13.56
C ILE A 89 -0.41 -0.22 -14.93
N SER A 90 -0.05 1.07 -14.94
CA SER A 90 0.06 1.85 -16.19
C SER A 90 1.14 1.30 -17.11
N GLU A 91 2.29 0.90 -16.56
CA GLU A 91 3.36 0.27 -17.34
C GLU A 91 2.92 -1.08 -17.91
N LEU A 92 2.22 -1.91 -17.14
CA LEU A 92 1.71 -3.20 -17.62
C LEU A 92 0.68 -3.03 -18.75
N LYS A 93 -0.19 -2.00 -18.66
CA LYS A 93 -1.09 -1.60 -19.74
C LYS A 93 -0.31 -1.20 -20.99
N GLN A 94 0.72 -0.35 -20.87
CA GLN A 94 1.54 0.09 -22.01
C GLN A 94 2.28 -1.07 -22.70
N ARG A 95 2.70 -2.08 -21.94
CA ARG A 95 3.34 -3.30 -22.46
C ARG A 95 2.36 -4.31 -23.07
N GLY A 96 1.05 -4.02 -23.06
CA GLY A 96 0.00 -4.91 -23.57
C GLY A 96 -0.27 -6.14 -22.71
N SER A 97 0.19 -6.16 -21.46
CA SER A 97 -0.03 -7.27 -20.51
C SER A 97 -1.39 -7.20 -19.81
N LEU A 98 -2.06 -6.04 -19.87
CA LEU A 98 -3.39 -5.80 -19.33
C LEU A 98 -4.32 -5.30 -20.44
N PRO A 99 -5.65 -5.54 -20.34
CA PRO A 99 -6.63 -4.96 -21.25
C PRO A 99 -6.62 -3.42 -21.18
N PRO A 100 -7.28 -2.73 -22.13
CA PRO A 100 -7.43 -1.28 -22.07
C PRO A 100 -8.20 -0.86 -20.81
N LEU A 101 -7.51 -0.25 -19.86
CA LEU A 101 -8.09 0.33 -18.64
C LEU A 101 -8.10 1.86 -18.75
N ASP A 102 -9.19 2.52 -18.38
CA ASP A 102 -9.23 3.98 -18.22
C ASP A 102 -8.42 4.43 -16.98
N ASP A 103 -7.96 5.68 -17.00
CA ASP A 103 -7.07 6.20 -15.95
C ASP A 103 -7.76 6.29 -14.58
N ALA A 104 -9.08 6.50 -14.55
CA ALA A 104 -9.85 6.50 -13.31
C ALA A 104 -9.85 5.12 -12.64
N THR A 105 -9.93 4.05 -13.43
CA THR A 105 -9.88 2.66 -12.95
C THR A 105 -8.49 2.30 -12.44
N ILE A 106 -7.43 2.75 -13.12
CA ILE A 106 -6.07 2.54 -12.67
C ILE A 106 -5.84 3.27 -11.34
N ASN A 107 -6.28 4.52 -11.24
CA ASN A 107 -6.21 5.30 -10.00
C ASN A 107 -6.93 4.60 -8.85
N LEU A 108 -8.20 4.22 -9.06
CA LEU A 108 -8.99 3.50 -8.07
C LEU A 108 -8.32 2.18 -7.65
N MET A 109 -7.76 1.43 -8.60
CA MET A 109 -7.09 0.18 -8.27
C MET A 109 -5.85 0.39 -7.42
N GLY A 110 -5.04 1.42 -7.70
CA GLY A 110 -3.91 1.77 -6.85
C GLY A 110 -4.34 2.00 -5.40
N HIS A 111 -5.41 2.78 -5.20
CA HIS A 111 -5.97 3.02 -3.87
C HIS A 111 -6.51 1.73 -3.21
N ASN A 112 -7.19 0.88 -3.98
CA ASN A 112 -7.69 -0.40 -3.47
C ASN A 112 -6.55 -1.30 -2.99
N ILE A 113 -5.46 -1.41 -3.75
CA ILE A 113 -4.28 -2.19 -3.35
C ILE A 113 -3.72 -1.66 -2.02
N SER A 114 -3.53 -0.35 -1.90
CA SER A 114 -3.05 0.29 -0.68
C SER A 114 -3.91 -0.08 0.55
N VAL A 115 -5.24 0.06 0.43
CA VAL A 115 -6.19 -0.19 1.53
C VAL A 115 -6.33 -1.69 1.84
N LEU A 116 -6.27 -2.57 0.84
CA LEU A 116 -6.29 -4.02 1.06
C LEU A 116 -5.06 -4.50 1.83
N GLY A 117 -3.88 -3.93 1.58
CA GLY A 117 -2.69 -4.19 2.40
C GLY A 117 -2.91 -3.78 3.86
N HIS A 118 -3.48 -2.59 4.09
CA HIS A 118 -3.82 -2.12 5.43
C HIS A 118 -4.95 -2.90 6.11
N THR A 119 -5.81 -3.58 5.33
CA THR A 119 -6.88 -4.43 5.88
C THR A 119 -6.30 -5.55 6.73
N TRP A 120 -5.17 -6.14 6.33
CA TRP A 120 -4.44 -7.09 7.17
C TRP A 120 -4.05 -6.45 8.50
N THR A 121 -3.45 -5.27 8.48
CA THR A 121 -3.07 -4.52 9.68
C THR A 121 -4.26 -4.29 10.62
N PHE A 122 -5.38 -3.79 10.11
CA PHE A 122 -6.53 -3.40 10.93
C PHE A 122 -7.34 -4.59 11.47
N ARG A 123 -7.34 -5.71 10.74
CA ARG A 123 -8.17 -6.88 11.05
C ARG A 123 -7.34 -8.13 11.31
N ARG A 124 -6.05 -7.99 11.59
CA ARG A 124 -5.13 -9.10 11.90
C ARG A 124 -5.68 -10.00 12.99
N TRP A 125 -6.29 -9.42 14.03
CA TRP A 125 -6.93 -10.15 15.14
C TRP A 125 -8.00 -11.16 14.70
N TYR A 126 -8.62 -10.94 13.54
CA TYR A 126 -9.60 -11.83 12.95
C TYR A 126 -8.94 -12.73 11.90
N PHE A 127 -8.27 -12.15 10.90
CA PHE A 127 -7.73 -12.91 9.78
C PHE A 127 -6.63 -13.90 10.18
N ALA A 128 -5.80 -13.58 11.17
CA ALA A 128 -4.76 -14.50 11.65
C ALA A 128 -5.31 -15.78 12.29
N LYS A 129 -6.63 -15.86 12.56
CA LYS A 129 -7.29 -17.09 13.05
C LYS A 129 -7.63 -18.07 11.92
N TYR A 130 -7.73 -17.57 10.68
CA TYR A 130 -8.23 -18.33 9.53
C TYR A 130 -7.23 -18.41 8.38
N PHE A 131 -6.27 -17.49 8.32
CA PHE A 131 -5.32 -17.36 7.23
C PHE A 131 -3.91 -17.11 7.76
N THR A 132 -2.93 -17.70 7.07
CA THR A 132 -1.55 -17.19 7.09
C THR A 132 -1.46 -15.91 6.25
N ILE A 133 -0.42 -15.10 6.45
CA ILE A 133 -0.20 -13.91 5.62
C ILE A 133 -0.06 -14.27 4.14
N GLU A 134 0.60 -15.39 3.82
CA GLU A 134 0.77 -15.84 2.42
C GLU A 134 -0.58 -16.21 1.79
N GLN A 135 -1.44 -16.96 2.50
CA GLN A 135 -2.78 -17.29 2.01
C GLN A 135 -3.65 -16.04 1.81
N PHE A 136 -3.52 -15.06 2.71
CA PHE A 136 -4.20 -13.78 2.56
C PHE A 136 -3.71 -13.05 1.30
N ILE A 137 -2.40 -12.95 1.12
CA ILE A 137 -1.78 -12.31 -0.06
C ILE A 137 -2.25 -12.97 -1.34
N GLU A 138 -2.21 -14.30 -1.41
CA GLU A 138 -2.61 -15.07 -2.59
C GLU A 138 -4.06 -14.74 -2.98
N GLN A 139 -5.01 -14.82 -2.03
CA GLN A 139 -6.42 -14.53 -2.33
C GLN A 139 -6.68 -13.07 -2.70
N GLN A 140 -6.03 -12.12 -2.05
CA GLN A 140 -6.20 -10.70 -2.39
C GLN A 140 -5.56 -10.36 -3.74
N THR A 141 -4.39 -10.94 -4.04
CA THR A 141 -3.71 -10.77 -5.33
C THR A 141 -4.57 -11.34 -6.45
N ASP A 142 -5.12 -12.54 -6.28
CA ASP A 142 -6.05 -13.14 -7.22
C ASP A 142 -7.28 -12.27 -7.47
N PHE A 143 -7.89 -11.72 -6.41
CA PHE A 143 -9.02 -10.81 -6.52
C PHE A 143 -8.69 -9.57 -7.38
N ILE A 144 -7.54 -8.93 -7.12
CA ILE A 144 -7.06 -7.76 -7.85
C ILE A 144 -6.79 -8.11 -9.33
N MET A 145 -6.06 -9.21 -9.56
CA MET A 145 -5.66 -9.62 -10.91
C MET A 145 -6.86 -10.03 -11.75
N ARG A 146 -7.85 -10.73 -11.17
CA ARG A 146 -9.09 -11.07 -11.87
C ARG A 146 -9.84 -9.82 -12.31
N PHE A 147 -10.01 -8.84 -11.42
CA PHE A 147 -10.65 -7.58 -11.80
C PHE A 147 -9.92 -6.88 -12.95
N LEU A 148 -8.58 -6.85 -12.91
CA LEU A 148 -7.77 -6.20 -13.95
C LEU A 148 -7.82 -6.93 -15.29
N VAL A 149 -7.96 -8.26 -15.30
CA VAL A 149 -7.98 -9.09 -16.52
C VAL A 149 -9.40 -9.24 -17.09
N GLU A 150 -10.42 -9.31 -16.23
CA GLU A 150 -11.82 -9.55 -16.61
C GLU A 150 -12.53 -8.29 -17.11
N LYS A 151 -11.96 -7.09 -16.92
CA LYS A 151 -12.45 -5.86 -17.55
C LYS A 151 -12.18 -5.90 -19.07
N LYS A 152 -12.90 -6.77 -19.77
CA LYS A 152 -13.16 -6.66 -21.20
C LYS A 152 -14.28 -5.63 -21.36
N ASN A 153 -14.03 -4.65 -22.24
CA ASN A 153 -15.01 -3.65 -22.69
C ASN A 153 -16.39 -4.25 -22.95
#